data_AF-U6DT65-F1
#
_entry.id   AF-U6DT65-F1
#
_cell.length_a   1.000
_cell.length_b   1.000
_cell.length_c   1.000
_cell.angle_alpha   90.00
_cell.angle_beta   90.00
_cell.angle_gamma   90.00
#
_symmetry.space_group_name_H-M   'P 1'
#
loop_
_entity.id
_entity.type
_entity.pdbx_description
1 polymer ?
#
loop_
_entity_poly.entity_id
_entity_poly.type
_entity_poly.pdbx_seq_one_letter_code
_entity_poly.pdbx_strand_id
1 'polypeptide(L)' 'MATSTDVAGLEESFRKFAIHGDPKASGQEMNGKNWAKLCKDCKVADGKAVTGTDVDIVFSKVKGKSARVI' A
#
# COMPACT_ATOMS: atom_id res chain seq x y z
N MET A 1 5.76 20.43 -2.71
CA MET A 1 6.93 19.52 -2.79
C MET A 1 7.05 18.86 -1.44
N ALA A 2 6.86 17.54 -1.33
CA ALA A 2 7.10 16.81 -0.07
C ALA A 2 8.60 16.91 0.25
N THR A 3 8.94 17.19 1.50
CA THR A 3 10.33 17.25 1.95
C THR A 3 10.83 15.84 2.22
N SER A 4 12.15 15.62 2.19
CA SER A 4 12.76 14.29 2.33
C SER A 4 12.31 13.52 3.60
N THR A 5 11.93 14.25 4.65
CA THR A 5 11.41 13.69 5.91
C THR A 5 10.00 13.09 5.76
N ASP A 6 9.15 13.71 4.94
CA ASP A 6 7.78 13.22 4.68
C ASP A 6 7.82 11.86 3.95
N VAL A 7 8.77 11.70 3.05
CA VAL A 7 8.97 10.44 2.29
C VAL A 7 9.50 9.34 3.20
N ALA A 8 10.42 9.65 4.13
CA ALA A 8 10.95 8.67 5.08
C ALA A 8 9.86 8.08 6.00
N GLY A 9 8.94 8.91 6.50
CA GLY A 9 7.81 8.43 7.31
C GLY A 9 6.82 7.58 6.52
N LEU A 10 6.64 7.90 5.23
CA LEU A 10 5.82 7.11 4.32
C LEU A 10 6.46 5.75 4.01
N GLU A 11 7.76 5.70 3.75
CA GLU A 11 8.52 4.46 3.53
C GLU A 11 8.49 3.55 4.77
N GLU A 12 8.58 4.11 5.97
CA GLU A 12 8.47 3.33 7.21
C GLU A 12 7.07 2.72 7.35
N SER A 13 6.02 3.50 7.05
CA SER A 13 4.64 3.02 7.06
C SER A 13 4.46 1.91 6.02
N PHE A 14 5.00 2.08 4.82
CA PHE A 14 4.98 1.05 3.78
C PHE A 14 5.59 -0.26 4.29
N ARG A 15 6.78 -0.23 4.89
CA ARG A 15 7.46 -1.42 5.43
C ARG A 15 6.63 -2.11 6.51
N LYS A 16 6.01 -1.34 7.41
CA LYS A 16 5.13 -1.86 8.46
C LYS A 16 3.93 -2.63 7.90
N PHE A 17 3.32 -2.13 6.83
CA PHE A 17 2.22 -2.82 6.14
C PHE A 17 2.70 -3.96 5.24
N ALA A 18 3.88 -3.85 4.63
CA ALA A 18 4.46 -4.88 3.77
C ALA A 18 4.69 -6.20 4.52
N ILE A 19 5.17 -6.13 5.77
CA ILE A 19 5.38 -7.31 6.63
C ILE A 19 4.15 -7.71 7.45
N HIS A 20 3.04 -6.97 7.32
CA HIS A 20 1.88 -7.18 8.17
C HIS A 20 1.26 -8.56 7.93
N GLY A 21 1.21 -9.38 8.98
CA GLY A 21 0.67 -10.74 8.92
C GLY A 21 1.59 -11.77 8.26
N ASP A 22 2.78 -11.39 7.82
CA ASP A 22 3.80 -12.32 7.32
C ASP A 22 5.19 -11.97 7.88
N PRO A 23 5.62 -12.58 9.00
CA PRO A 23 6.90 -12.28 9.64
C PRO A 23 8.12 -12.69 8.80
N LYS A 24 7.93 -13.41 7.68
CA LYS A 24 8.99 -13.79 6.75
C LYS A 24 9.17 -12.78 5.61
N ALA A 25 8.26 -11.82 5.45
CA ALA A 25 8.35 -10.81 4.42
C ALA A 25 9.53 -9.86 4.69
N SER A 26 10.25 -9.47 3.64
CA SER A 26 11.40 -8.56 3.70
C SER A 26 11.02 -7.09 3.95
N GLY A 27 9.73 -6.76 3.82
CA GLY A 27 9.23 -5.38 3.87
C GLY A 27 9.50 -4.57 2.59
N GLN A 28 10.04 -5.21 1.55
CA GLN A 28 10.34 -4.55 0.27
C GLN A 28 9.16 -4.55 -0.69
N GLU A 29 8.26 -5.52 -0.56
CA GLU A 29 7.11 -5.72 -1.45
C GLU A 29 5.81 -5.78 -0.66
N MET A 30 4.74 -5.25 -1.22
CA MET A 30 3.42 -5.20 -0.58
C MET A 30 2.37 -5.93 -1.40
N ASN A 31 1.65 -6.88 -0.78
CA ASN A 31 0.53 -7.55 -1.42
C ASN A 31 -0.75 -6.69 -1.42
N GLY A 32 -1.71 -7.05 -2.29
CA GLY A 32 -2.95 -6.28 -2.46
C GLY A 32 -3.81 -6.18 -1.21
N LYS A 33 -3.82 -7.21 -0.36
CA LYS A 33 -4.56 -7.19 0.91
C LYS A 33 -3.99 -6.15 1.87
N ASN A 34 -2.66 -6.09 1.98
CA ASN A 34 -1.97 -5.14 2.85
C ASN A 34 -2.05 -3.71 2.28
N TRP A 35 -1.99 -3.55 0.96
CA TRP A 35 -2.24 -2.26 0.29
C TRP A 35 -3.65 -1.73 0.58
N ALA A 36 -4.68 -2.56 0.41
CA ALA A 36 -6.05 -2.17 0.72
C ALA A 36 -6.23 -1.80 2.21
N LYS A 37 -5.56 -2.53 3.11
CA LYS A 37 -5.53 -2.21 4.54
C LYS A 37 -4.86 -0.86 4.81
N LEU A 38 -3.71 -0.58 4.20
CA LEU A 38 -3.02 0.70 4.32
C LEU A 38 -3.95 1.84 3.87
N CYS A 39 -4.59 1.72 2.71
CA CYS A 39 -5.51 2.75 2.22
C CYS A 39 -6.69 2.98 3.17
N LYS A 40 -7.19 1.94 3.84
CA LYS A 40 -8.28 2.05 4.80
C LYS A 40 -7.83 2.64 6.15
N ASP A 41 -6.77 2.09 6.74
CA ASP A 41 -6.26 2.49 8.06
C ASP A 41 -5.72 3.93 8.03
N CYS A 42 -5.08 4.34 6.93
CA CYS A 42 -4.62 5.71 6.71
C CYS A 42 -5.72 6.66 6.20
N LYS A 43 -6.96 6.18 6.05
CA LYS A 43 -8.12 6.95 5.56
C LYS A 43 -7.91 7.57 4.17
N VAL A 44 -7.10 6.93 3.33
CA VAL A 44 -6.93 7.29 1.91
C VAL A 44 -8.17 6.86 1.12
N ALA A 45 -8.73 5.69 1.44
CA ALA A 45 -10.02 5.24 0.93
C ALA A 45 -11.14 5.77 1.82
N ASP A 46 -11.74 6.90 1.42
CA ASP A 46 -12.84 7.54 2.16
C ASP A 46 -14.21 6.90 1.84
N GLY A 47 -14.27 6.04 0.83
CA GLY A 47 -15.49 5.34 0.42
C GLY A 47 -16.45 6.18 -0.43
N LYS A 48 -16.14 7.45 -0.69
CA LYS A 48 -16.90 8.33 -1.59
C LYS A 48 -16.10 8.68 -2.84
N ALA A 49 -14.95 9.34 -2.67
CA ALA A 49 -14.09 9.74 -3.78
C ALA A 49 -13.11 8.62 -4.16
N VAL A 50 -12.58 7.93 -3.16
CA VAL A 50 -11.73 6.75 -3.32
C VAL A 50 -12.41 5.55 -2.69
N THR A 51 -12.93 4.65 -3.52
CA THR A 51 -13.59 3.42 -3.07
C THR A 51 -12.59 2.26 -2.96
N GLY A 52 -12.99 1.18 -2.28
CA GLY A 52 -12.19 -0.05 -2.26
C GLY A 52 -11.92 -0.62 -3.65
N THR A 53 -12.84 -0.43 -4.60
CA THR A 53 -12.66 -0.83 -5.99
C THR A 53 -11.59 0.02 -6.67
N ASP A 54 -11.56 1.33 -6.43
CA ASP A 54 -10.52 2.20 -6.99
C ASP A 54 -9.13 1.80 -6.48
N VAL A 55 -9.02 1.47 -5.19
CA VAL A 55 -7.78 0.99 -4.57
C VAL A 55 -7.27 -0.28 -5.25
N ASP A 56 -8.15 -1.25 -5.52
CA ASP A 56 -7.80 -2.50 -6.20
C ASP A 56 -7.40 -2.29 -7.66
N ILE A 57 -8.11 -1.40 -8.37
CA ILE A 57 -7.78 -1.00 -9.74
C ILE A 57 -6.40 -0.34 -9.79
N VAL A 58 -6.08 0.56 -8.87
CA VAL A 58 -4.76 1.21 -8.78
C VAL A 58 -3.67 0.17 -8.51
N PHE A 59 -3.89 -0.72 -7.54
CA PHE A 59 -2.94 -1.80 -7.26
C PHE A 59 -2.68 -2.65 -8.51
N SER A 60 -3.73 -3.02 -9.23
CA SER A 60 -3.63 -3.82 -10.44
C SER A 60 -2.96 -3.10 -11.62
N LYS A 61 -3.08 -1.78 -11.69
CA LYS A 61 -2.42 -0.94 -12.71
C LYS A 61 -0.93 -0.74 -12.43
N VAL A 62 -0.55 -0.62 -11.16
CA VAL A 62 0.84 -0.34 -10.75
C VAL A 62 1.68 -1.60 -10.69
N LYS A 63 1.11 -2.72 -10.22
CA LYS A 63 1.84 -3.99 -10.16
C LYS A 63 2.20 -4.49 -11.55
N GLY A 64 3.34 -5.17 -11.66
CA GLY A 64 3.73 -5.85 -12.90
C GLY A 64 2.66 -6.83 -13.39
N LYS A 65 2.59 -7.06 -14.71
CA LYS A 65 1.66 -8.03 -15.29
C LYS A 65 1.91 -9.41 -14.64
N SER A 66 0.86 -10.00 -14.06
CA SER A 66 0.91 -11.26 -13.28
C SER A 66 1.55 -11.20 -11.88
N ALA A 67 2.15 -10.07 -11.47
CA ALA A 67 2.67 -9.91 -10.11
C ALA A 67 1.54 -9.95 -9.07
N ARG A 68 1.86 -10.42 -7.86
CA ARG A 68 0.93 -10.47 -6.72
C ARG A 68 1.21 -9.38 -5.68
N VAL A 69 2.29 -8.62 -5.89
CA VAL A 69 2.82 -7.59 -5.00
C VAL A 69 3.26 -6.38 -5.84
N ILE A 70 3.36 -5.23 -5.18
CA ILE A 70 4.01 -3.99 -5.66
C ILE A 70 5.31 -3.75 -4.91
#